data_AF-A0A920QY87-F1
#
_entry.id   AF-A0A920QY87-F1
#
_cell.length_a   1.000
_cell.length_b   1.000
_cell.length_c   1.000
_cell.angle_alpha   90.00
_cell.angle_beta   90.00
_cell.angle_gamma   90.00
#
_symmetry.space_group_name_H-M   'P 1'
#
loop_
_entity.id
_entity.type
_entity.pdbx_description
1 polymer ?
#
loop_
_entity_poly.entity_id
_entity_poly.type
_entity_poly.pdbx_seq_one_letter_code
_entity_poly.pdbx_strand_id
1 'polypeptide(L)'
;MVHCTLSPGSISQAVRHKSVEELWFIIQGSGQFWRKNANDSTIVKIAKGTSLNIPKNVDFQFRNDGNIELVAIIVTIPPWPGNNEAITSKGPWEVRNLQ
;
A
#
# COMPACT_ATOMS: atom_id res chain seq x y z
N MET A 1 -14.10 -1.89 3.25
CA MET A 1 -13.29 -3.03 2.79
C MET A 1 -13.26 -2.99 1.28
N VAL A 2 -12.10 -3.14 0.66
CA VAL A 2 -11.94 -3.18 -0.81
C VAL A 2 -10.96 -4.26 -1.22
N HIS A 3 -11.08 -4.73 -2.46
CA HIS A 3 -10.01 -5.45 -3.13
C HIS A 3 -9.13 -4.45 -3.88
N CYS A 4 -7.82 -4.54 -3.67
CA CYS A 4 -6.84 -3.80 -4.42
C CYS A 4 -6.04 -4.79 -5.27
N THR A 5 -5.93 -4.51 -6.56
CA THR A 5 -5.14 -5.28 -7.52
C THR A 5 -4.09 -4.37 -8.12
N LEU A 6 -2.85 -4.87 -8.19
CA LEU A 6 -1.73 -4.18 -8.83
C LEU A 6 -1.08 -5.10 -9.86
N SER A 7 -1.07 -4.67 -11.12
CA SER A 7 -0.50 -5.41 -12.25
C SER A 7 1.01 -5.67 -12.07
N PRO A 8 1.55 -6.77 -12.63
CA PRO A 8 2.99 -7.03 -12.67
C PRO A 8 3.81 -5.80 -13.11
N GLY A 9 4.90 -5.50 -12.40
CA GLY A 9 5.77 -4.37 -12.70
C GLY A 9 5.21 -2.98 -12.38
N SER A 10 3.99 -2.89 -11.84
CA SER A 10 3.40 -1.61 -11.44
C SER A 10 3.82 -1.18 -10.04
N ILE A 11 3.82 0.13 -9.81
CA ILE A 11 4.24 0.83 -8.60
C ILE A 11 3.16 1.87 -8.27
N SER A 12 2.60 1.78 -7.07
CA SER A 12 1.54 2.68 -6.60
C SER A 12 2.04 4.11 -6.43
N GLN A 13 1.11 5.07 -6.37
CA GLN A 13 1.41 6.38 -5.79
C GLN A 13 1.75 6.21 -4.30
N ALA A 14 2.79 6.92 -3.84
CA ALA A 14 3.07 7.05 -2.42
C ALA A 14 2.05 8.02 -1.78
N VAL A 15 1.44 7.60 -0.67
CA VAL A 15 0.38 8.35 0.01
C VAL A 15 0.51 8.27 1.53
N ARG A 16 -0.22 9.15 2.21
CA ARG A 16 -0.48 9.14 3.66
C ARG A 16 -1.96 9.35 3.91
N HIS A 17 -2.50 8.68 4.89
CA HIS A 17 -3.90 8.83 5.30
C HIS A 17 -4.03 9.86 6.42
N LYS A 18 -5.06 10.70 6.35
CA LYS A 18 -5.27 11.82 7.29
C LYS A 18 -5.87 11.38 8.62
N SER A 19 -6.84 10.49 8.57
CA SER A 19 -7.75 10.22 9.68
C SER A 19 -7.93 8.72 9.97
N VAL A 20 -7.69 7.86 8.98
CA VAL A 20 -7.87 6.41 9.11
C VAL A 20 -6.54 5.67 9.27
N GLU A 21 -6.61 4.54 9.97
CA GLU A 21 -5.61 3.47 9.90
C GLU A 21 -6.05 2.48 8.81
N GLU A 22 -5.09 1.75 8.26
CA GLU A 22 -5.33 0.82 7.16
C GLU A 22 -4.71 -0.56 7.44
N LEU A 23 -5.52 -1.60 7.32
CA LEU A 23 -5.14 -2.99 7.48
C LEU A 23 -5.14 -3.67 6.12
N TRP A 24 -4.05 -4.38 5.81
CA TRP A 24 -3.87 -5.11 4.57
C TRP A 24 -3.73 -6.60 4.83
N PHE A 25 -4.33 -7.41 3.97
CA PHE A 25 -4.07 -8.84 3.88
C PHE A 25 -3.86 -9.25 2.41
N ILE A 26 -2.67 -9.76 2.10
CA ILE A 26 -2.33 -10.16 0.73
C ILE A 26 -2.89 -11.55 0.43
N ILE A 27 -3.69 -11.66 -0.62
CA ILE A 27 -4.36 -12.91 -1.02
C ILE A 27 -3.75 -13.55 -2.27
N GLN A 28 -3.02 -12.80 -3.07
CA GLN A 28 -2.33 -13.29 -4.28
C GLN A 28 -1.07 -12.47 -4.57
N GLY A 29 -0.10 -13.09 -5.25
CA GLY A 29 1.08 -12.43 -5.75
C GLY A 29 2.11 -12.11 -4.67
N SER A 30 3.11 -11.32 -5.05
CA SER A 30 4.18 -10.85 -4.19
C SER A 30 4.69 -9.49 -4.65
N GLY A 31 5.40 -8.81 -3.77
CA GLY A 31 5.92 -7.49 -4.05
C GLY A 31 6.70 -6.91 -2.89
N GLN A 32 6.83 -5.60 -2.89
CA GLN A 32 7.46 -4.87 -1.81
C GLN A 32 6.56 -3.74 -1.34
N PHE A 33 6.59 -3.49 -0.03
CA PHE A 33 5.83 -2.46 0.64
C PHE A 33 6.79 -1.56 1.38
N TRP A 34 6.85 -0.30 0.97
CA TRP A 34 7.57 0.75 1.66
C TRP A 34 6.64 1.44 2.64
N ARG A 35 7.13 1.71 3.85
CA ARG A 35 6.44 2.54 4.83
C ARG A 35 7.44 3.42 5.58
N LYS A 36 7.03 4.64 5.89
CA LYS A 36 7.84 5.60 6.64
C LYS A 36 7.00 6.33 7.67
N ASN A 37 7.51 6.39 8.90
CA ASN A 37 6.99 7.22 9.98
C ASN A 37 8.03 8.29 10.36
N ALA A 38 7.83 8.99 11.48
CA ALA A 38 8.75 10.04 11.92
C ALA A 38 10.17 9.52 12.26
N ASN A 39 10.29 8.25 12.66
CA ASN A 39 11.52 7.68 13.22
C ASN A 39 12.18 6.66 12.28
N ASP A 40 11.43 6.07 11.35
CA ASP A 40 11.88 4.92 10.57
C ASP A 40 11.30 4.91 9.14
N SER A 41 12.05 4.29 8.22
CA SER A 41 11.70 4.09 6.81
C SER A 41 12.11 2.67 6.40
N THR A 42 11.14 1.81 6.15
CA THR A 42 11.37 0.38 5.92
C THR A 42 10.77 -0.07 4.59
N ILE A 43 11.43 -1.04 3.97
CA ILE A 43 10.89 -1.79 2.83
C ILE A 43 10.78 -3.24 3.29
N VAL A 44 9.56 -3.79 3.23
CA VAL A 44 9.29 -5.19 3.55
C VAL A 44 8.83 -5.93 2.32
N LYS A 45 9.19 -7.21 2.22
CA LYS A 45 8.62 -8.11 1.21
C LYS A 45 7.22 -8.50 1.64
N ILE A 46 6.29 -8.54 0.70
CA ILE A 46 4.92 -8.98 0.90
C ILE A 46 4.60 -10.11 -0.08
N ALA A 47 3.81 -11.07 0.36
CA ALA A 47 3.31 -12.16 -0.46
C ALA A 47 1.99 -12.67 0.11
N LYS A 48 1.33 -13.58 -0.60
CA LYS A 48 0.12 -14.26 -0.09
C LYS A 48 0.28 -14.70 1.38
N GLY A 49 -0.66 -14.28 2.23
CA GLY A 49 -0.66 -14.54 3.68
C GLY A 49 -0.02 -13.44 4.52
N THR A 50 0.69 -12.46 3.94
CA THR A 50 1.22 -11.31 4.68
C THR A 50 0.09 -10.40 5.16
N SER A 51 0.16 -9.99 6.42
CA SER A 51 -0.70 -8.96 7.02
C SER A 51 0.12 -7.72 7.35
N LEU A 52 -0.43 -6.52 7.09
CA LEU A 52 0.19 -5.25 7.49
C LEU A 52 -0.83 -4.37 8.23
N ASN A 53 -0.34 -3.63 9.22
CA ASN A 53 -1.03 -2.50 9.80
C ASN A 53 -0.27 -1.23 9.41
N ILE A 54 -1.00 -0.27 8.84
CA ILE A 54 -0.55 1.07 8.50
C ILE A 54 -1.24 2.07 9.43
N PRO A 55 -0.57 2.50 10.50
CA PRO A 55 -1.09 3.53 11.39
C PRO A 55 -1.27 4.88 10.68
N LYS A 56 -1.98 5.80 11.33
CA LYS A 56 -2.04 7.20 10.90
C LYS A 56 -0.65 7.81 10.82
N ASN A 57 -0.50 8.82 9.97
CA ASN A 57 0.76 9.55 9.76
C ASN A 57 1.92 8.70 9.23
N VAL A 58 1.63 7.53 8.66
CA VAL A 58 2.60 6.70 7.94
C VAL A 58 2.47 6.96 6.45
N ASP A 59 3.57 7.37 5.82
CA ASP A 59 3.67 7.34 4.37
C ASP A 59 3.86 5.90 3.92
N PHE A 60 3.20 5.49 2.85
CA PHE A 60 3.42 4.18 2.28
C PHE A 60 3.29 4.16 0.77
N GLN A 61 3.91 3.16 0.15
CA GLN A 61 3.91 2.86 -1.27
C GLN A 61 4.11 1.36 -1.44
N PHE A 62 3.56 0.76 -2.49
CA PHE A 62 3.77 -0.65 -2.77
C PHE A 62 4.02 -0.88 -4.26
N ARG A 63 4.75 -1.93 -4.57
CA ARG A 63 5.07 -2.33 -5.93
C ARG A 63 4.93 -3.83 -6.12
N ASN A 64 4.53 -4.22 -7.32
CA ASN A 64 4.48 -5.60 -7.74
C ASN A 64 5.75 -5.94 -8.52
N ASP A 65 6.69 -6.61 -7.85
CA ASP A 65 7.94 -7.09 -8.46
C ASP A 65 7.80 -8.51 -9.02
N GLY A 66 6.59 -9.08 -8.98
CA GLY A 66 6.27 -10.42 -9.47
C GLY A 66 5.76 -10.44 -10.90
N ASN A 67 5.46 -11.67 -11.37
CA ASN A 67 4.99 -11.94 -12.73
C ASN A 67 3.47 -12.17 -12.82
N ILE A 68 2.76 -12.08 -11.69
CA ILE A 68 1.30 -12.19 -11.60
C ILE A 68 0.75 -11.00 -10.81
N GLU A 69 -0.56 -10.76 -10.84
CA GLU A 69 -1.18 -9.71 -10.05
C GLU A 69 -0.94 -9.87 -8.56
N LEU A 70 -0.58 -8.76 -7.91
CA LEU A 70 -0.57 -8.61 -6.46
C LEU A 70 -1.96 -8.17 -6.04
N VAL A 71 -2.63 -8.99 -5.22
CA VAL A 71 -4.01 -8.73 -4.79
C VAL A 71 -4.06 -8.69 -3.27
N ALA A 72 -4.71 -7.66 -2.73
CA ALA A 72 -4.88 -7.44 -1.30
C ALA A 72 -6.33 -7.14 -0.93
N ILE A 73 -6.73 -7.57 0.26
CA ILE A 73 -7.92 -7.07 0.96
C ILE A 73 -7.47 -5.93 1.86
N ILE A 74 -8.16 -4.80 1.76
CA ILE A 74 -7.86 -3.59 2.52
C ILE A 74 -9.07 -3.20 3.36
N VAL A 75 -8.83 -2.83 4.61
CA VAL A 75 -9.84 -2.30 5.53
C VAL A 75 -9.30 -1.04 6.19
N THR A 76 -10.11 0.01 6.28
CA THR A 76 -9.76 1.23 7.01
C THR A 76 -10.57 1.34 8.30
N ILE A 77 -9.96 1.90 9.34
CA ILE A 77 -10.61 2.17 10.64
C ILE A 77 -10.31 3.62 11.05
N PRO A 78 -11.32 4.51 11.15
CA PRO A 78 -12.73 4.31 10.78
C PRO A 78 -12.93 4.06 9.26
N PRO A 79 -14.17 3.76 8.80
CA PRO A 79 -14.46 3.61 7.37
C PRO A 79 -13.99 4.81 6.54
N TRP A 80 -13.65 4.55 5.27
CA TRP A 80 -13.11 5.54 4.34
C TRP A 80 -14.00 6.80 4.28
N PRO A 81 -13.47 7.99 4.60
CA PRO A 81 -14.29 9.20 4.73
C PRO A 81 -14.50 9.92 3.40
N GLY A 82 -13.83 9.51 2.32
CA GLY A 82 -13.99 10.08 0.97
C GLY A 82 -12.66 10.38 0.27
N ASN A 83 -12.75 10.95 -0.92
CA ASN A 83 -11.63 11.04 -1.88
C ASN A 83 -10.44 11.88 -1.41
N ASN A 84 -10.62 12.74 -0.40
CA ASN A 84 -9.58 13.62 0.12
C ASN A 84 -8.77 12.99 1.27
N GLU A 85 -9.00 11.72 1.58
CA GLU A 85 -8.34 11.03 2.69
C GLU A 85 -6.88 10.68 2.39
N ALA A 86 -6.57 10.26 1.16
CA ALA A 86 -5.20 10.00 0.74
C ALA A 86 -4.52 11.28 0.27
N ILE A 87 -3.46 11.68 0.97
CA ILE A 87 -2.58 12.78 0.56
C ILE A 87 -1.35 12.19 -0.10
N THR A 88 -1.00 12.68 -1.29
CA THR A 88 0.23 12.31 -1.99
C THR A 88 1.47 12.64 -1.15
N SER A 89 2.39 11.68 -1.08
CA SER A 89 3.71 11.83 -0.45
C SER A 89 4.82 11.43 -1.42
N LYS A 90 6.08 11.61 -1.01
CA LYS A 90 7.25 11.19 -1.80
C LYS A 90 7.72 9.82 -1.33
N GLY A 91 7.56 8.81 -2.18
CA GLY A 91 8.05 7.46 -1.96
C GLY A 91 9.45 7.22 -2.54
N PRO A 92 10.04 6.04 -2.28
CA PRO A 92 11.36 5.66 -2.80
C PRO A 92 11.33 5.20 -4.27
N TRP A 93 10.14 4.97 -4.84
CA TRP A 93 9.99 4.47 -6.20
C TRP A 93 9.21 5.45 -7.08
N GLU A 94 9.65 5.59 -8.33
CA GLU A 94 8.92 6.30 -9.36
C GLU A 94 7.62 5.56 -9.71
N VAL A 95 6.52 6.29 -9.79
CA VAL A 95 5.20 5.72 -10.07
C VAL A 95 5.18 5.08 -11.45
N ARG A 96 4.58 3.89 -11.55
CA ARG A 96 4.43 3.17 -12.81
C ARG A 96 3.12 2.41 -12.80
N ASN A 97 2.14 2.86 -13.57
CA ASN A 97 0.90 2.11 -13.78
C ASN A 97 0.97 1.49 -15.18
N LEU A 98 1.06 0.16 -15.25
CA LEU A 98 0.89 -0.56 -16.51
C LEU A 98 -0.61 -0.87 -16.64
N GLN A 99 -1.25 -0.24 -17.64
CA GLN A 99 -2.63 -0.50 -18.03
C GLN A 99 -2.80 -1.93 -18.54
#